data_AF-A0A917H5E7-F1
#
_entry.id   AF-A0A917H5E7-F1
#
_cell.length_a   1.000
_cell.length_b   1.000
_cell.length_c   1.000
_cell.angle_alpha   90.00
_cell.angle_beta   90.00
_cell.angle_gamma   90.00
#
_symmetry.space_group_name_H-M   'P 1'
#
loop_
_entity.id
_entity.type
_entity.pdbx_description
1 polymer ?
#
loop_
_entity_poly.entity_id
_entity_poly.type
_entity_poly.pdbx_seq_one_letter_code
_entity_poly.pdbx_strand_id
1 'polypeptide(L)'
;MGDRVPPWAQADPPSRGSGSKGDRVLTAREAVVGFISATLVAVLTVISQMAIDDRREDEADRRENLRFIREQAADGKADKVSFRGIDLTGQNLSGLDLRHGDLEGAILKDADLTGTDLRNANLHGADLRSTTMKLTHLESAVLTDAMLQRANLLDVTMDGAVFDGADMRKSSWSFFNAGQVSLFETDLSDAEIAGVDMTHATIHETKLLGADLRGAQLPQEANFSRYFLSACFDEDTRWPPGYRTQAIIKGSCDYSG
;
A
#
# COMPACT_ATOMS: atom_id res chain seq x y z
N MET A 1 36.16 -38.35 47.77
CA MET A 1 35.70 -37.71 46.52
C MET A 1 35.52 -38.81 45.49
N GLY A 2 34.27 -39.14 45.16
CA GLY A 2 33.95 -40.19 44.19
C GLY A 2 33.34 -39.55 42.95
N ASP A 3 34.01 -39.73 41.81
CA ASP A 3 33.54 -39.27 40.51
C ASP A 3 32.31 -40.10 40.09
N ARG A 4 31.18 -39.42 39.90
CA ARG A 4 29.97 -40.04 39.36
C ARG A 4 30.11 -40.16 37.84
N VAL A 5 30.20 -41.40 37.36
CA VAL A 5 30.10 -41.74 35.94
C VAL A 5 28.69 -41.43 35.43
N PRO A 6 28.51 -40.72 34.30
CA PRO A 6 27.20 -40.31 33.81
C PRO A 6 26.38 -41.47 33.20
N PRO A 7 25.03 -41.39 33.21
CA PRO A 7 24.12 -42.54 33.03
C PRO A 7 24.04 -43.14 31.62
N TRP A 8 24.78 -42.60 30.65
CA TRP A 8 24.80 -43.12 29.28
C TRP A 8 25.96 -44.09 29.02
N ALA A 9 26.90 -44.22 29.97
CA ALA A 9 28.09 -45.07 29.86
C ALA A 9 27.86 -46.53 30.36
N GLN A 10 26.61 -46.92 30.62
CA GLN A 10 26.22 -48.28 31.07
C GLN A 10 25.26 -48.98 30.09
N ALA A 11 25.25 -48.59 28.80
CA ALA A 11 24.42 -49.28 27.82
C ALA A 11 25.09 -50.60 27.37
N ASP A 12 24.44 -51.73 27.66
CA ASP A 12 24.82 -53.05 27.18
C ASP A 12 24.90 -53.09 25.64
N PRO A 13 25.85 -53.84 25.05
CA PRO A 13 25.90 -53.99 23.60
C PRO A 13 24.65 -54.73 23.09
N PRO A 14 24.13 -54.37 21.90
CA PRO A 14 22.93 -54.99 21.37
C PRO A 14 23.16 -56.49 21.09
N SER A 15 22.20 -57.30 21.51
CA SER A 15 22.15 -58.73 21.20
C SER A 15 22.09 -58.95 19.69
N ARG A 16 22.94 -59.86 19.20
CA ARG A 16 22.93 -60.31 17.80
C ARG A 16 21.62 -61.06 17.51
N GLY A 17 20.61 -60.32 17.04
CA GLY A 17 19.43 -60.88 16.38
C GLY A 17 19.74 -61.16 14.91
N SER A 18 19.79 -62.45 14.56
CA SER A 18 19.84 -62.93 13.18
C SER A 18 18.53 -62.61 12.45
N GLY A 19 18.54 -61.60 11.59
CA GLY A 19 17.47 -61.27 10.66
C GLY A 19 18.03 -61.11 9.25
N SER A 20 17.47 -61.86 8.30
CA SER A 20 17.95 -62.04 6.92
C SER A 20 18.30 -60.73 6.20
N LYS A 21 19.52 -60.66 5.65
CA LYS A 21 19.85 -59.76 4.54
C LYS A 21 19.01 -60.15 3.32
N GLY A 22 17.86 -59.51 3.16
CA GLY A 22 17.19 -59.44 1.87
C GLY A 22 17.85 -58.33 1.06
N ASP A 23 18.84 -58.68 0.25
CA ASP A 23 19.37 -57.78 -0.78
C ASP A 23 18.22 -57.49 -1.76
N ARG A 24 17.49 -56.40 -1.55
CA ARG A 24 16.53 -55.87 -2.52
C ARG A 24 17.34 -55.38 -3.72
N VAL A 25 17.47 -56.22 -4.74
CA VAL A 25 17.94 -55.80 -6.06
C VAL A 25 16.90 -54.84 -6.62
N LEU A 26 17.14 -53.53 -6.47
CA LEU A 26 16.33 -52.49 -7.09
C LEU A 26 16.28 -52.74 -8.59
N THR A 27 15.09 -52.87 -9.14
CA THR A 27 14.96 -53.01 -10.59
C THR A 27 15.41 -51.71 -11.25
N ALA A 28 15.99 -51.78 -12.46
CA ALA A 28 16.48 -50.59 -13.17
C ALA A 28 15.41 -49.48 -13.29
N ARG A 29 14.11 -49.85 -13.35
CA ARG A 29 12.98 -48.90 -13.36
C ARG A 29 12.80 -48.18 -12.03
N GLU A 30 12.92 -48.86 -10.90
CA GLU A 30 12.81 -48.26 -9.56
C GLU A 30 13.99 -47.34 -9.24
N ALA A 31 15.20 -47.73 -9.68
CA ALA A 31 16.40 -46.89 -9.54
C ALA A 31 16.30 -45.60 -10.38
N VAL A 32 15.80 -45.70 -11.62
CA VAL A 32 15.60 -44.54 -12.51
C VAL A 32 14.51 -43.61 -11.98
N VAL A 33 13.37 -44.15 -11.50
CA VAL A 33 12.30 -43.35 -10.89
C VAL A 33 12.80 -42.66 -9.61
N GLY A 34 13.57 -43.34 -8.77
CA GLY A 34 14.18 -42.74 -7.58
C GLY A 34 15.15 -41.60 -7.91
N PHE A 35 15.97 -41.76 -8.96
CA PHE A 35 16.92 -40.74 -9.40
C PHE A 35 16.23 -39.51 -10.00
N ILE A 36 15.19 -39.71 -10.83
CA ILE A 36 14.37 -38.63 -11.38
C ILE A 36 13.63 -37.90 -10.26
N SER A 37 13.08 -38.62 -9.28
CA SER A 37 12.40 -38.02 -8.13
C SER A 37 13.37 -37.19 -7.27
N ALA A 38 14.57 -37.69 -6.98
CA ALA A 38 15.54 -37.00 -6.14
C ALA A 38 16.09 -35.73 -6.83
N THR A 39 16.37 -35.81 -8.13
CA THR A 39 16.83 -34.66 -8.92
C THR A 39 15.73 -33.59 -9.08
N LEU A 40 14.48 -33.99 -9.30
CA LEU A 40 13.35 -33.07 -9.36
C LEU A 40 13.14 -32.32 -8.03
N VAL A 41 13.22 -33.02 -6.90
CA VAL A 41 13.12 -32.40 -5.56
C VAL A 41 14.28 -31.45 -5.32
N ALA A 42 15.50 -31.82 -5.69
CA ALA A 42 16.67 -30.95 -5.56
C ALA A 42 16.55 -29.68 -6.41
N VAL A 43 16.11 -29.79 -7.68
CA VAL A 43 15.88 -28.65 -8.56
C VAL A 43 14.77 -27.74 -8.02
N LEU A 44 13.65 -28.30 -7.56
CA LEU A 44 12.57 -27.51 -6.94
C LEU A 44 13.03 -26.82 -5.66
N THR A 45 13.86 -27.47 -4.85
CA THR A 45 14.41 -26.89 -3.62
C THR A 45 15.37 -25.75 -3.93
N VAL A 46 16.26 -25.90 -4.91
CA VAL A 46 17.17 -24.83 -5.35
C VAL A 46 16.42 -23.66 -5.96
N ILE A 47 15.44 -23.90 -6.85
CA ILE A 47 14.61 -22.82 -7.43
C ILE A 47 13.81 -22.11 -6.34
N SER A 48 13.24 -22.87 -5.39
CA SER A 48 12.55 -22.28 -4.23
C SER A 48 13.50 -21.45 -3.38
N GLN A 49 14.72 -21.93 -3.15
CA GLN A 49 15.74 -21.25 -2.36
C GLN A 49 16.23 -19.98 -3.04
N MET A 50 16.50 -20.00 -4.35
CA MET A 50 16.86 -18.82 -5.15
C MET A 50 15.76 -17.77 -5.09
N ALA A 51 14.50 -18.14 -5.31
CA ALA A 51 13.37 -17.22 -5.20
C ALA A 51 13.13 -16.70 -3.77
N ILE A 52 13.57 -17.44 -2.75
CA ILE A 52 13.55 -16.99 -1.35
C ILE A 52 14.67 -15.98 -1.10
N ASP A 53 15.85 -16.19 -1.67
CA ASP A 53 17.02 -15.35 -1.46
C ASP A 53 16.90 -14.01 -2.19
N ASP A 54 16.37 -13.97 -3.43
CA ASP A 54 16.04 -12.72 -4.13
C ASP A 54 15.05 -11.87 -3.33
N ARG A 55 13.95 -12.49 -2.83
CA ARG A 55 12.98 -11.78 -1.98
C ARG A 55 13.56 -11.28 -0.66
N ARG A 56 14.61 -11.92 -0.15
CA ARG A 56 15.30 -11.50 1.08
C ARG A 56 16.20 -10.29 0.84
N GLU A 57 16.80 -10.21 -0.34
CA GLU A 57 17.62 -9.06 -0.78
C GLU A 57 16.73 -7.82 -0.93
N ASP A 58 15.60 -7.92 -1.65
CA ASP A 58 14.64 -6.82 -1.80
C ASP A 58 14.11 -6.28 -0.45
N GLU A 59 13.90 -7.16 0.54
CA GLU A 59 13.48 -6.76 1.89
C GLU A 59 14.63 -6.21 2.74
N ALA A 60 15.88 -6.60 2.46
CA ALA A 60 17.04 -6.02 3.12
C ALA A 60 17.26 -4.57 2.65
N ASP A 61 17.16 -4.33 1.35
CA ASP A 61 17.29 -3.00 0.74
C ASP A 61 16.17 -2.06 1.23
N ARG A 62 14.92 -2.53 1.26
CA ARG A 62 13.80 -1.73 1.80
C ARG A 62 13.96 -1.42 3.29
N ARG A 63 14.57 -2.32 4.08
CA ARG A 63 14.89 -2.06 5.50
C ARG A 63 16.04 -1.06 5.66
N GLU A 64 17.02 -1.08 4.77
CA GLU A 64 18.09 -0.08 4.73
C GLU A 64 17.54 1.30 4.33
N ASN A 65 16.68 1.36 3.31
CA ASN A 65 15.97 2.57 2.92
C ASN A 65 15.15 3.14 4.07
N LEU A 66 14.41 2.27 4.80
CA LEU A 66 13.66 2.69 5.99
C LEU A 66 14.57 3.24 7.10
N ARG A 67 15.71 2.60 7.35
CA ARG A 67 16.69 3.08 8.32
C ARG A 67 17.20 4.47 7.93
N PHE A 68 17.57 4.64 6.66
CA PHE A 68 18.09 5.88 6.12
C PHE A 68 17.10 7.04 6.26
N ILE A 69 15.85 6.86 5.81
CA ILE A 69 14.84 7.94 5.88
C ILE A 69 14.50 8.30 7.34
N ARG A 70 14.43 7.32 8.25
CA ARG A 70 14.20 7.56 9.68
C ARG A 70 15.32 8.36 10.32
N GLU A 71 16.56 8.06 9.96
CA GLU A 71 17.73 8.81 10.45
C GLU A 71 17.69 10.26 9.97
N GLN A 72 17.42 10.50 8.68
CA GLN A 72 17.32 11.86 8.15
C GLN A 72 16.14 12.65 8.73
N ALA A 73 14.99 11.99 8.95
CA ALA A 73 13.83 12.59 9.60
C ALA A 73 14.14 12.96 11.07
N ALA A 74 14.76 12.06 11.83
CA ALA A 74 15.15 12.32 13.22
C ALA A 74 16.16 13.46 13.35
N ASP A 75 17.04 13.61 12.36
CA ASP A 75 18.03 14.69 12.29
C ASP A 75 17.44 16.04 11.82
N GLY A 76 16.16 16.08 11.41
CA GLY A 76 15.54 17.28 10.81
C GLY A 76 16.21 17.68 9.49
N LYS A 77 16.59 16.67 8.69
CA LYS A 77 17.27 16.82 7.39
C LYS A 77 16.47 16.22 6.24
N ALA A 78 15.21 15.87 6.45
CA ALA A 78 14.35 15.32 5.41
C ALA A 78 14.22 16.25 4.19
N ASP A 79 14.34 17.57 4.40
CA ASP A 79 14.34 18.63 3.39
C ASP A 79 15.67 18.82 2.65
N LYS A 80 16.77 18.23 3.15
CA LYS A 80 18.14 18.42 2.64
C LYS A 80 18.65 17.23 1.85
N VAL A 81 17.91 16.13 1.88
CA VAL A 81 18.30 14.85 1.27
C VAL A 81 17.21 14.44 0.31
N SER A 82 17.61 13.84 -0.82
CA SER A 82 16.68 13.33 -1.82
C SER A 82 16.26 11.91 -1.47
N PHE A 83 14.95 11.66 -1.47
CA PHE A 83 14.34 10.33 -1.35
C PHE A 83 13.66 9.92 -2.67
N ARG A 84 14.06 10.53 -3.79
CA ARG A 84 13.45 10.26 -5.09
C ARG A 84 13.62 8.80 -5.49
N GLY A 85 12.54 8.17 -5.93
CA GLY A 85 12.55 6.78 -6.38
C GLY A 85 12.87 5.76 -5.29
N ILE A 86 12.94 6.15 -4.00
CA ILE A 86 13.27 5.22 -2.92
C ILE A 86 12.18 4.14 -2.82
N ASP A 87 12.58 2.88 -2.65
CA ASP A 87 11.64 1.80 -2.40
C ASP A 87 11.45 1.59 -0.89
N LEU A 88 10.23 1.85 -0.45
CA LEU A 88 9.74 1.71 0.92
C LEU A 88 8.48 0.85 0.94
N THR A 89 8.31 -0.04 -0.05
CA THR A 89 7.14 -0.93 -0.17
C THR A 89 6.92 -1.69 1.14
N GLY A 90 5.71 -1.59 1.69
CA GLY A 90 5.29 -2.27 2.92
C GLY A 90 5.96 -1.80 4.19
N GLN A 91 6.78 -0.74 4.16
CA GLN A 91 7.50 -0.25 5.32
C GLN A 91 6.61 0.63 6.22
N ASN A 92 6.96 0.73 7.50
CA ASN A 92 6.26 1.59 8.45
C ASN A 92 7.00 2.93 8.60
N LEU A 93 6.38 4.01 8.14
CA LEU A 93 6.84 5.40 8.23
C LEU A 93 6.02 6.22 9.23
N SER A 94 5.20 5.58 10.07
CA SER A 94 4.24 6.26 10.93
C SER A 94 4.92 7.30 11.83
N GLY A 95 4.37 8.51 11.86
CA GLY A 95 4.81 9.61 12.72
C GLY A 95 6.14 10.26 12.33
N LEU A 96 6.70 9.97 11.15
CA LEU A 96 7.92 10.65 10.70
C LEU A 96 7.67 12.10 10.28
N ASP A 97 8.65 12.95 10.54
CA ASP A 97 8.69 14.32 10.02
C ASP A 97 9.45 14.33 8.69
N LEU A 98 8.70 14.41 7.60
CA LEU A 98 9.18 14.44 6.22
C LEU A 98 8.76 15.72 5.50
N ARG A 99 8.54 16.80 6.25
CA ARG A 99 8.19 18.11 5.71
C ARG A 99 9.23 18.58 4.71
N HIS A 100 8.77 19.15 3.60
CA HIS A 100 9.61 19.60 2.48
C HIS A 100 10.48 18.50 1.84
N GLY A 101 10.26 17.22 2.17
CA GLY A 101 11.03 16.12 1.61
C GLY A 101 10.77 15.92 0.12
N ASP A 102 11.81 15.52 -0.61
CA ASP A 102 11.71 15.18 -2.03
C ASP A 102 11.56 13.67 -2.21
N LEU A 103 10.31 13.22 -2.36
CA LEU A 103 9.87 11.83 -2.52
C LEU A 103 9.36 11.57 -3.95
N GLU A 104 9.81 12.35 -4.93
CA GLU A 104 9.36 12.19 -6.32
C GLU A 104 9.61 10.76 -6.82
N GLY A 105 8.57 10.12 -7.35
CA GLY A 105 8.62 8.75 -7.84
C GLY A 105 8.93 7.69 -6.79
N ALA A 106 8.89 8.02 -5.49
CA ALA A 106 9.11 7.03 -4.42
C ALA A 106 8.07 5.90 -4.49
N ILE A 107 8.49 4.69 -4.15
CA ILE A 107 7.62 3.50 -4.11
C ILE A 107 7.23 3.27 -2.65
N LEU A 108 6.03 3.72 -2.29
CA LEU A 108 5.44 3.65 -0.95
C LEU A 108 4.29 2.65 -0.90
N LYS A 109 4.13 1.80 -1.92
CA LYS A 109 3.04 0.84 -2.01
C LYS A 109 2.93 0.00 -0.73
N ASP A 110 1.71 -0.18 -0.23
CA ASP A 110 1.40 -0.93 1.00
C ASP A 110 2.08 -0.37 2.28
N ALA A 111 2.70 0.81 2.24
CA ALA A 111 3.36 1.41 3.40
C ALA A 111 2.35 2.00 4.41
N ASP A 112 2.79 2.08 5.68
CA ASP A 112 2.06 2.75 6.75
C ASP A 112 2.63 4.16 6.96
N LEU A 113 1.88 5.18 6.54
CA LEU A 113 2.17 6.60 6.67
C LEU A 113 1.35 7.25 7.79
N THR A 114 0.73 6.47 8.69
CA THR A 114 -0.14 6.99 9.74
C THR A 114 0.54 8.10 10.55
N GLY A 115 -0.07 9.29 10.61
CA GLY A 115 0.45 10.43 11.37
C GLY A 115 1.76 11.04 10.85
N THR A 116 2.21 10.65 9.65
CA THR A 116 3.42 11.22 9.03
C THR A 116 3.16 12.68 8.63
N ASP A 117 4.15 13.53 8.84
CA ASP A 117 4.11 14.93 8.41
C ASP A 117 4.82 15.10 7.07
N LEU A 118 4.02 15.28 6.01
CA LEU A 118 4.45 15.44 4.62
C LEU A 118 4.12 16.85 4.09
N ARG A 119 3.94 17.84 4.98
CA ARG A 119 3.63 19.20 4.56
C ARG A 119 4.68 19.75 3.62
N ASN A 120 4.25 20.31 2.50
CA ASN A 120 5.10 20.82 1.42
C ASN A 120 6.05 19.78 0.79
N ALA A 121 5.83 18.48 0.98
CA ALA A 121 6.66 17.45 0.36
C ALA A 121 6.36 17.33 -1.14
N ASN A 122 7.36 16.92 -1.92
CA ASN A 122 7.20 16.56 -3.32
C ASN A 122 6.99 15.04 -3.44
N LEU A 123 5.78 14.64 -3.81
CA LEU A 123 5.36 13.25 -4.05
C LEU A 123 4.94 13.05 -5.52
N HIS A 124 5.40 13.92 -6.43
CA HIS A 124 5.07 13.83 -7.85
C HIS A 124 5.38 12.43 -8.39
N GLY A 125 4.40 11.80 -9.04
CA GLY A 125 4.53 10.45 -9.60
C GLY A 125 4.79 9.32 -8.59
N ALA A 126 4.66 9.55 -7.28
CA ALA A 126 4.90 8.52 -6.27
C ALA A 126 3.86 7.38 -6.33
N ASP A 127 4.29 6.17 -6.01
CA ASP A 127 3.40 5.01 -5.88
C ASP A 127 2.94 4.85 -4.41
N LEU A 128 1.74 5.32 -4.12
CA LEU A 128 1.07 5.26 -2.82
C LEU A 128 -0.09 4.25 -2.83
N ARG A 129 -0.05 3.24 -3.72
CA ARG A 129 -1.12 2.24 -3.79
C ARG A 129 -1.27 1.50 -2.46
N SER A 130 -2.51 1.36 -2.01
CA SER A 130 -2.85 0.64 -0.78
C SER A 130 -2.17 1.16 0.50
N THR A 131 -1.66 2.40 0.52
CA THR A 131 -1.05 2.98 1.73
C THR A 131 -2.08 3.24 2.82
N THR A 132 -1.67 3.10 4.07
CA THR A 132 -2.43 3.64 5.21
C THR A 132 -1.92 5.05 5.51
N MET A 133 -2.72 6.08 5.22
CA MET A 133 -2.37 7.50 5.42
C MET A 133 -3.24 8.16 6.50
N LYS A 134 -3.68 7.39 7.50
CA LYS A 134 -4.57 7.93 8.53
C LYS A 134 -3.87 9.05 9.29
N LEU A 135 -4.54 10.17 9.53
CA LEU A 135 -3.96 11.31 10.27
C LEU A 135 -2.68 11.89 9.62
N THR A 136 -2.38 11.58 8.36
CA THR A 136 -1.21 12.14 7.65
C THR A 136 -1.45 13.62 7.34
N HIS A 137 -0.40 14.43 7.44
CA HIS A 137 -0.42 15.86 7.11
C HIS A 137 0.17 16.08 5.72
N LEU A 138 -0.66 16.49 4.75
CA LEU A 138 -0.32 16.72 3.34
C LEU A 138 -0.48 18.18 2.93
N GLU A 139 -0.63 19.12 3.85
CA GLU A 139 -0.87 20.52 3.51
C GLU A 139 0.21 21.05 2.54
N SER A 140 -0.23 21.60 1.42
CA SER A 140 0.64 22.09 0.33
C SER A 140 1.60 21.06 -0.28
N ALA A 141 1.37 19.76 -0.07
CA ALA A 141 2.14 18.70 -0.74
C ALA A 141 1.78 18.60 -2.24
N VAL A 142 2.75 18.21 -3.05
CA VAL A 142 2.58 18.00 -4.50
C VAL A 142 2.48 16.51 -4.78
N LEU A 143 1.29 16.04 -5.16
CA LEU A 143 0.98 14.66 -5.52
C LEU A 143 0.53 14.52 -6.99
N THR A 144 0.96 15.46 -7.85
CA THR A 144 0.66 15.41 -9.28
C THR A 144 1.11 14.07 -9.87
N ASP A 145 0.25 13.43 -10.65
CA ASP A 145 0.46 12.10 -11.27
C ASP A 145 0.73 10.93 -10.27
N ALA A 146 0.49 11.12 -8.98
CA ALA A 146 0.67 10.06 -7.99
C ALA A 146 -0.39 8.95 -8.11
N MET A 147 0.00 7.73 -7.74
CA MET A 147 -0.88 6.56 -7.72
C MET A 147 -1.36 6.27 -6.30
N LEU A 148 -2.61 6.63 -5.96
CA LEU A 148 -3.22 6.46 -4.63
C LEU A 148 -4.37 5.44 -4.63
N GLN A 149 -4.39 4.50 -5.56
CA GLN A 149 -5.48 3.54 -5.65
C GLN A 149 -5.57 2.73 -4.35
N ARG A 150 -6.77 2.66 -3.76
CA ARG A 150 -7.03 2.00 -2.46
C ARG A 150 -6.26 2.59 -1.26
N ALA A 151 -5.70 3.79 -1.38
CA ALA A 151 -5.13 4.48 -0.22
C ALA A 151 -6.22 4.83 0.81
N ASN A 152 -5.87 4.77 2.10
CA ASN A 152 -6.75 5.16 3.19
C ASN A 152 -6.36 6.55 3.71
N LEU A 153 -7.14 7.57 3.35
CA LEU A 153 -6.95 8.97 3.70
C LEU A 153 -7.89 9.43 4.83
N LEU A 154 -8.25 8.54 5.76
CA LEU A 154 -9.08 8.90 6.91
C LEU A 154 -8.39 9.94 7.80
N ASP A 155 -9.09 11.02 8.13
CA ASP A 155 -8.61 12.12 8.97
C ASP A 155 -7.30 12.78 8.46
N VAL A 156 -7.05 12.74 7.16
CA VAL A 156 -5.92 13.45 6.52
C VAL A 156 -6.20 14.95 6.49
N THR A 157 -5.16 15.75 6.74
CA THR A 157 -5.19 17.19 6.44
C THR A 157 -4.47 17.44 5.12
N MET A 158 -5.08 18.18 4.19
CA MET A 158 -4.56 18.31 2.82
C MET A 158 -4.84 19.68 2.21
N ASP A 159 -5.06 20.71 3.03
CA ASP A 159 -5.30 22.07 2.55
C ASP A 159 -4.15 22.54 1.63
N GLY A 160 -4.51 22.95 0.41
CA GLY A 160 -3.56 23.41 -0.60
C GLY A 160 -2.77 22.29 -1.30
N ALA A 161 -3.04 21.02 -1.02
CA ALA A 161 -2.39 19.91 -1.70
C ALA A 161 -2.84 19.79 -3.17
N VAL A 162 -1.94 19.33 -4.03
CA VAL A 162 -2.15 19.24 -5.48
C VAL A 162 -2.16 17.78 -5.91
N PHE A 163 -3.28 17.27 -6.41
CA PHE A 163 -3.46 15.89 -6.89
C PHE A 163 -3.72 15.83 -8.39
N ASP A 164 -3.29 16.84 -9.13
CA ASP A 164 -3.58 16.94 -10.56
C ASP A 164 -3.08 15.69 -11.30
N GLY A 165 -3.92 15.06 -12.11
CA GLY A 165 -3.62 13.81 -12.81
C GLY A 165 -3.48 12.56 -11.93
N ALA A 166 -3.63 12.68 -10.61
CA ALA A 166 -3.49 11.55 -9.70
C ALA A 166 -4.59 10.50 -9.90
N ASP A 167 -4.24 9.24 -9.66
CA ASP A 167 -5.17 8.12 -9.72
C ASP A 167 -5.54 7.68 -8.31
N MET A 168 -6.73 8.09 -7.87
CA MET A 168 -7.24 7.89 -6.51
C MET A 168 -8.41 6.90 -6.49
N ARG A 169 -8.51 6.01 -7.49
CA ARG A 169 -9.61 5.06 -7.58
C ARG A 169 -9.70 4.17 -6.35
N LYS A 170 -10.91 3.95 -5.84
CA LYS A 170 -11.18 3.09 -4.67
C LYS A 170 -10.47 3.52 -3.39
N SER A 171 -9.99 4.75 -3.32
CA SER A 171 -9.45 5.31 -2.09
C SER A 171 -10.59 5.64 -1.12
N SER A 172 -10.28 5.68 0.18
CA SER A 172 -11.25 6.00 1.24
C SER A 172 -10.88 7.32 1.90
N TRP A 173 -11.84 8.24 1.93
CA TRP A 173 -11.77 9.59 2.46
C TRP A 173 -12.97 9.75 3.37
N SER A 174 -12.80 10.32 4.55
CA SER A 174 -13.96 10.52 5.43
C SER A 174 -13.73 11.69 6.36
N PHE A 175 -14.77 12.51 6.51
CA PHE A 175 -14.91 13.46 7.61
C PHE A 175 -13.80 14.52 7.75
N PHE A 176 -13.25 15.02 6.64
CA PHE A 176 -12.25 16.10 6.66
C PHE A 176 -12.56 17.25 5.69
N ASN A 177 -11.84 18.35 5.89
CA ASN A 177 -11.88 19.54 5.06
C ASN A 177 -10.86 19.39 3.91
N ALA A 178 -11.37 19.22 2.70
CA ALA A 178 -10.61 19.22 1.45
C ALA A 178 -10.80 20.56 0.72
N GLY A 179 -11.00 21.65 1.47
CA GLY A 179 -11.45 22.92 0.94
C GLY A 179 -10.54 23.42 -0.18
N GLN A 180 -9.22 23.45 -0.01
CA GLN A 180 -8.32 24.09 -0.99
C GLN A 180 -7.49 23.11 -1.82
N VAL A 181 -8.00 21.90 -2.06
CA VAL A 181 -7.27 20.91 -2.87
C VAL A 181 -7.44 21.16 -4.36
N SER A 182 -6.40 20.84 -5.14
CA SER A 182 -6.52 20.72 -6.60
C SER A 182 -6.66 19.27 -7.02
N LEU A 183 -7.73 18.97 -7.75
CA LEU A 183 -8.08 17.65 -8.28
C LEU A 183 -8.24 17.68 -9.82
N PHE A 184 -7.45 18.51 -10.51
CA PHE A 184 -7.54 18.65 -11.96
C PHE A 184 -7.22 17.32 -12.66
N GLU A 185 -8.07 16.82 -13.56
CA GLU A 185 -7.90 15.53 -14.24
C GLU A 185 -7.76 14.29 -13.31
N THR A 186 -8.04 14.43 -12.01
CA THR A 186 -7.91 13.34 -11.03
C THR A 186 -8.98 12.25 -11.22
N ASP A 187 -8.61 10.99 -11.03
CA ASP A 187 -9.55 9.86 -11.07
C ASP A 187 -9.98 9.42 -9.65
N LEU A 188 -11.21 9.79 -9.26
CA LEU A 188 -11.86 9.40 -8.01
C LEU A 188 -12.91 8.30 -8.23
N SER A 189 -12.83 7.53 -9.34
CA SER A 189 -13.82 6.49 -9.60
C SER A 189 -13.82 5.43 -8.49
N ASP A 190 -15.02 5.03 -8.06
CA ASP A 190 -15.26 4.12 -6.93
C ASP A 190 -14.65 4.59 -5.59
N ALA A 191 -14.25 5.86 -5.44
CA ALA A 191 -13.72 6.37 -4.18
C ALA A 191 -14.84 6.60 -3.15
N GLU A 192 -14.54 6.37 -1.88
CA GLU A 192 -15.43 6.70 -0.76
C GLU A 192 -15.09 8.12 -0.31
N ILE A 193 -15.94 9.11 -0.62
CA ILE A 193 -15.75 10.54 -0.28
C ILE A 193 -16.97 11.09 0.46
N ALA A 194 -17.62 10.23 1.24
CA ALA A 194 -18.81 10.60 2.01
C ALA A 194 -18.47 11.63 3.09
N GLY A 195 -19.29 12.69 3.17
CA GLY A 195 -19.16 13.77 4.16
C GLY A 195 -17.95 14.70 3.96
N VAL A 196 -17.18 14.55 2.89
CA VAL A 196 -16.01 15.41 2.62
C VAL A 196 -16.46 16.81 2.21
N ASP A 197 -15.83 17.85 2.77
CA ASP A 197 -16.05 19.22 2.34
C ASP A 197 -15.05 19.60 1.24
N MET A 198 -15.53 19.74 0.01
CA MET A 198 -14.78 20.17 -1.16
C MET A 198 -15.24 21.54 -1.68
N THR A 199 -15.85 22.38 -0.83
CA THR A 199 -16.52 23.63 -1.26
C THR A 199 -15.61 24.59 -2.05
N HIS A 200 -14.31 24.60 -1.75
CA HIS A 200 -13.33 25.47 -2.39
C HIS A 200 -12.36 24.72 -3.33
N ALA A 201 -12.60 23.42 -3.58
CA ALA A 201 -11.69 22.58 -4.33
C ALA A 201 -11.82 22.84 -5.84
N THR A 202 -10.73 22.65 -6.59
CA THR A 202 -10.75 22.70 -8.06
C THR A 202 -10.92 21.29 -8.62
N ILE A 203 -12.06 21.00 -9.25
CA ILE A 203 -12.40 19.64 -9.75
C ILE A 203 -12.65 19.56 -11.26
N HIS A 204 -11.88 20.32 -12.04
CA HIS A 204 -12.02 20.28 -13.50
C HIS A 204 -11.52 18.95 -14.06
N GLU A 205 -12.31 18.32 -14.93
CA GLU A 205 -12.01 17.02 -15.55
C GLU A 205 -11.82 15.85 -14.56
N THR A 206 -12.26 16.01 -13.31
CA THR A 206 -12.24 14.94 -12.31
C THR A 206 -13.27 13.85 -12.64
N LYS A 207 -12.87 12.58 -12.52
CA LYS A 207 -13.75 11.42 -12.74
C LYS A 207 -14.36 10.96 -11.42
N LEU A 208 -15.68 10.80 -11.36
CA LEU A 208 -16.42 10.42 -10.15
C LEU A 208 -17.33 9.20 -10.38
N LEU A 209 -17.03 8.38 -11.39
CA LEU A 209 -17.83 7.21 -11.74
C LEU A 209 -17.90 6.25 -10.54
N GLY A 210 -19.11 5.99 -10.03
CA GLY A 210 -19.31 5.09 -8.89
C GLY A 210 -18.82 5.61 -7.53
N ALA A 211 -18.37 6.87 -7.44
CA ALA A 211 -17.90 7.45 -6.18
C ALA A 211 -19.06 7.60 -5.18
N ASP A 212 -18.77 7.44 -3.89
CA ASP A 212 -19.71 7.68 -2.81
C ASP A 212 -19.58 9.10 -2.28
N LEU A 213 -20.56 9.94 -2.60
CA LEU A 213 -20.65 11.37 -2.32
C LEU A 213 -21.68 11.70 -1.24
N ARG A 214 -22.24 10.71 -0.55
CA ARG A 214 -23.26 10.94 0.50
C ARG A 214 -22.79 11.97 1.52
N GLY A 215 -23.60 12.98 1.80
CA GLY A 215 -23.26 14.10 2.69
C GLY A 215 -22.09 15.00 2.25
N ALA A 216 -21.46 14.77 1.09
CA ALA A 216 -20.34 15.58 0.63
C ALA A 216 -20.78 17.01 0.23
N GLN A 217 -19.87 17.98 0.38
CA GLN A 217 -20.08 19.35 -0.09
C GLN A 217 -19.26 19.61 -1.35
N LEU A 218 -19.92 19.75 -2.50
CA LEU A 218 -19.27 19.90 -3.80
C LEU A 218 -18.93 21.37 -4.12
N PRO A 219 -17.84 21.63 -4.86
CA PRO A 219 -17.36 22.99 -5.15
C PRO A 219 -18.28 23.76 -6.10
N GLN A 220 -18.32 25.09 -5.90
CA GLN A 220 -19.20 26.01 -6.63
C GLN A 220 -18.96 26.04 -8.14
N GLU A 221 -17.70 25.89 -8.58
CA GLU A 221 -17.29 26.02 -9.99
C GLU A 221 -17.11 24.66 -10.69
N ALA A 222 -17.67 23.60 -10.13
CA ALA A 222 -17.59 22.27 -10.70
C ALA A 222 -18.26 22.20 -12.09
N ASN A 223 -17.48 21.90 -13.12
CA ASN A 223 -18.02 21.50 -14.42
C ASN A 223 -18.27 19.99 -14.43
N PHE A 224 -19.46 19.58 -13.97
CA PHE A 224 -19.88 18.18 -14.02
C PHE A 224 -20.22 17.77 -15.46
N SER A 225 -19.18 17.49 -16.25
CA SER A 225 -19.31 16.79 -17.51
C SER A 225 -19.59 15.29 -17.27
N ARG A 226 -19.79 14.51 -18.35
CA ARG A 226 -20.34 13.13 -18.43
C ARG A 226 -19.77 12.06 -17.48
N TYR A 227 -18.82 12.37 -16.62
CA TYR A 227 -18.09 11.46 -15.71
C TYR A 227 -18.72 11.31 -14.33
N PHE A 228 -19.94 11.83 -14.11
CA PHE A 228 -20.73 11.66 -12.88
C PHE A 228 -21.68 10.45 -12.91
N LEU A 229 -21.66 9.64 -13.98
CA LEU A 229 -22.56 8.50 -14.10
C LEU A 229 -22.39 7.56 -12.88
N SER A 230 -23.50 7.13 -12.28
CA SER A 230 -23.55 6.13 -11.21
C SER A 230 -22.90 6.50 -9.85
N ALA A 231 -22.55 7.76 -9.59
CA ALA A 231 -22.14 8.16 -8.24
C ALA A 231 -23.29 8.03 -7.23
N CYS A 232 -22.97 7.67 -5.99
CA CYS A 232 -23.91 7.52 -4.89
C CYS A 232 -24.02 8.84 -4.11
N PHE A 233 -25.23 9.33 -3.84
CA PHE A 233 -25.46 10.55 -3.07
C PHE A 233 -26.83 10.51 -2.38
N ASP A 234 -27.04 11.36 -1.39
CA ASP A 234 -28.23 11.42 -0.54
C ASP A 234 -28.77 12.86 -0.38
N GLU A 235 -29.72 13.06 0.53
CA GLU A 235 -30.35 14.36 0.82
C GLU A 235 -29.39 15.35 1.51
N ASP A 236 -28.35 14.85 2.18
CA ASP A 236 -27.36 15.67 2.87
C ASP A 236 -26.27 16.19 1.91
N THR A 237 -26.12 15.56 0.75
CA THR A 237 -25.17 15.93 -0.30
C THR A 237 -25.46 17.34 -0.83
N ARG A 238 -24.49 18.26 -0.73
CA ARG A 238 -24.61 19.65 -1.16
C ARG A 238 -24.01 19.85 -2.55
N TRP A 239 -24.85 20.32 -3.47
CA TRP A 239 -24.50 20.60 -4.86
C TRP A 239 -24.27 22.09 -5.10
N PRO A 240 -23.45 22.47 -6.09
CA PRO A 240 -23.26 23.87 -6.42
C PRO A 240 -24.53 24.49 -7.02
N PRO A 241 -24.68 25.83 -6.90
CA PRO A 241 -25.83 26.55 -7.41
C PRO A 241 -26.10 26.27 -8.90
N GLY A 242 -27.36 26.04 -9.26
CA GLY A 242 -27.76 25.80 -10.66
C GLY A 242 -27.72 24.33 -11.10
N TYR A 243 -27.13 23.44 -10.32
CA TYR A 243 -27.20 22.00 -10.58
C TYR A 243 -28.56 21.45 -10.13
N ARG A 244 -29.46 21.15 -11.08
CA ARG A 244 -30.79 20.59 -10.76
C ARG A 244 -30.72 19.07 -10.66
N THR A 245 -30.89 18.56 -9.46
CA THR A 245 -30.98 17.13 -9.13
C THR A 245 -32.16 16.39 -9.79
N GLN A 246 -33.07 17.09 -10.49
CA GLN A 246 -34.24 16.52 -11.17
C GLN A 246 -33.92 15.53 -12.32
N ALA A 247 -32.67 15.45 -12.76
CA ALA A 247 -32.20 14.44 -13.73
C ALA A 247 -31.45 13.26 -13.09
N ILE A 248 -31.24 13.28 -11.77
CA ILE A 248 -30.43 12.27 -11.08
C ILE A 248 -31.38 11.27 -10.44
N ILE A 249 -31.56 10.14 -11.12
CA ILE A 249 -32.13 8.92 -10.55
C ILE A 249 -31.42 8.68 -9.23
N LYS A 250 -32.16 8.51 -8.12
CA LYS A 250 -31.62 8.07 -6.81
C LYS A 250 -30.43 7.14 -7.07
N GLY A 251 -29.23 7.56 -6.68
CA GLY A 251 -28.05 6.69 -6.78
C GLY A 251 -28.36 5.43 -5.99
N SER A 252 -28.58 4.31 -6.67
CA SER A 252 -28.82 3.02 -6.01
C SER A 252 -27.49 2.58 -5.41
N CYS A 253 -27.35 2.80 -4.11
CA CYS A 253 -26.21 2.34 -3.33
C CYS A 253 -26.34 0.82 -3.12
N ASP A 254 -26.24 0.01 -4.18
CA ASP A 254 -26.14 -1.45 -4.04
C ASP A 254 -24.66 -1.81 -3.81
N TYR A 255 -24.21 -1.64 -2.57
CA TYR A 255 -22.99 -2.28 -2.10
C TYR A 255 -23.27 -3.77 -1.89
N SER A 256 -23.13 -4.57 -2.95
CA SER A 256 -23.01 -6.02 -2.85
C SER A 256 -21.75 -6.48 -3.57
N GLY A 257 -20.72 -6.81 -2.79
CA GLY A 257 -19.42 -7.31 -3.27
C GLY A 257 -18.34 -7.22 -2.20
#